data_AF-A0AA43FAW7-F1
#
_entry.id   AF-A0AA43FAW7-F1
#
_cell.length_a   1.000
_cell.length_b   1.000
_cell.length_c   1.000
_cell.angle_alpha   90.00
_cell.angle_beta   90.00
_cell.angle_gamma   90.00
#
_symmetry.space_group_name_H-M   'P 1'
#
loop_
_entity.id
_entity.type
_entity.pdbx_description
1 polymer ?
#
loop_
_entity_poly.entity_id
_entity_poly.type
_entity_poly.pdbx_seq_one_letter_code
_entity_poly.pdbx_strand_id
1 'polypeptide(L)'
;MVPVDQYLISPLYRIIDEHQAAAAFLVIGALAFWWARKASPGTRRAHLYTAFSQLSPGPRTATAAMAFSAVAHLGLVFGHEPNLLTLGYLATAAVMAYGVRIVMTGGRWRRWSAGLLGGSLAAFAIATVGGTAPDQIAMLTKLAELIGLAAALSPEPGARLARAGTAGIVIVTAALSISSWAGAFSSGGGHHHGEVPPPAVALPYGVDRNPTADEILAAAELHRRVVEALAPYRDPAVAAQAGYKIGDITTLDHHADNPDFKKDGRIMDPAYPETLVYAAGVNGPVLVGAMFQMDELGDTGPAIGGPLTVWHAHDHVCISFTGITGAVSPLGACSLGSVAIPITNEMIHVFVLDGAPDRFGELSDDWIKQAIGF
;
A
#
# COMPACT_ATOMS: atom_id res chain seq x y z
N MET A 1 15.77 12.51 -10.91
CA MET A 1 14.99 11.39 -10.37
C MET A 1 15.84 10.79 -9.29
N VAL A 2 15.47 11.04 -8.04
CA VAL A 2 16.05 10.36 -6.89
C VAL A 2 15.69 8.88 -7.05
N PRO A 3 16.66 7.97 -6.93
CA PRO A 3 16.33 6.58 -7.09
C PRO A 3 15.49 6.15 -5.87
N VAL A 4 14.29 5.63 -6.14
CA VAL A 4 13.32 5.12 -5.16
C VAL A 4 13.90 3.94 -4.36
N ASP A 5 15.09 3.48 -4.74
CA ASP A 5 15.87 2.42 -4.09
C ASP A 5 16.50 2.82 -2.74
N GLN A 6 16.29 4.06 -2.28
CA GLN A 6 16.69 4.53 -0.94
C GLN A 6 15.59 4.42 0.11
N TYR A 7 14.38 4.02 -0.29
CA TYR A 7 13.24 3.89 0.59
C TYR A 7 12.69 2.45 0.61
N LEU A 8 12.36 1.99 1.81
CA LEU A 8 11.35 0.96 2.00
C LEU A 8 9.99 1.61 1.74
N ILE A 9 9.26 1.10 0.74
CA ILE A 9 7.90 1.53 0.41
C ILE A 9 6.90 0.41 0.68
N SER A 10 5.63 0.78 0.86
CA SER A 10 4.57 -0.19 1.12
C SER A 10 4.53 -1.28 0.03
N PRO A 11 4.43 -2.57 0.40
CA PRO A 11 4.23 -3.68 -0.53
C PRO A 11 3.10 -3.41 -1.53
N LEU A 12 2.07 -2.68 -1.11
CA LEU A 12 0.92 -2.31 -1.95
C LEU A 12 1.33 -1.68 -3.28
N TYR A 13 2.47 -0.98 -3.34
CA TYR A 13 2.93 -0.27 -4.53
C TYR A 13 4.19 -0.87 -5.17
N ARG A 14 4.69 -2.01 -4.66
CA ARG A 14 5.88 -2.69 -5.20
C ARG A 14 5.66 -4.18 -5.41
N ILE A 15 6.66 -4.84 -5.97
CA ILE A 15 6.78 -6.29 -5.96
C ILE A 15 7.76 -6.62 -4.85
N ILE A 16 7.34 -7.42 -3.86
CA ILE A 16 8.23 -7.87 -2.79
C ILE A 16 9.20 -8.93 -3.30
N ASP A 17 10.32 -9.13 -2.61
CA ASP A 17 11.41 -9.96 -3.10
C ASP A 17 10.98 -11.42 -3.29
N GLU A 18 10.15 -11.92 -2.37
CA GLU A 18 9.55 -13.25 -2.40
C GLU A 18 8.63 -13.47 -3.61
N HIS A 19 8.15 -12.39 -4.24
CA HIS A 19 7.24 -12.42 -5.37
C HIS A 19 7.92 -12.15 -6.72
N GLN A 20 9.22 -11.81 -6.73
CA GLN A 20 9.97 -11.58 -7.98
C GLN A 20 10.00 -12.83 -8.87
N ALA A 21 10.12 -14.01 -8.27
CA ALA A 21 10.06 -15.28 -9.01
C ALA A 21 8.71 -15.46 -9.73
N ALA A 22 7.60 -15.09 -9.10
CA ALA A 22 6.28 -15.11 -9.73
C ALA A 22 6.19 -14.12 -10.90
N ALA A 23 6.76 -12.92 -10.78
CA ALA A 23 6.85 -11.97 -11.89
C ALA A 23 7.61 -12.57 -13.09
N ALA A 24 8.76 -13.20 -12.85
CA ALA A 24 9.55 -13.85 -13.89
C ALA A 24 8.78 -15.00 -14.56
N PHE A 25 8.09 -15.83 -13.78
CA PHE A 25 7.26 -16.93 -14.31
C PHE A 25 6.11 -16.41 -15.18
N LEU A 26 5.48 -15.30 -14.81
CA LEU A 26 4.43 -14.67 -15.63
C LEU A 26 4.98 -14.20 -16.98
N VAL A 27 6.17 -13.60 -17.01
CA VAL A 27 6.85 -13.24 -18.27
C VAL A 27 7.16 -14.47 -19.11
N ILE A 28 7.72 -15.53 -18.51
CA ILE A 28 7.99 -16.80 -19.18
C ILE A 28 6.69 -17.42 -19.74
N GLY A 29 5.61 -17.39 -18.97
CA GLY A 29 4.29 -17.87 -19.39
C GLY A 29 3.74 -17.09 -20.60
N ALA A 30 3.87 -15.76 -20.59
CA ALA A 30 3.48 -14.91 -21.72
C ALA A 30 4.30 -15.21 -22.98
N LEU A 31 5.63 -15.38 -22.85
CA LEU A 31 6.51 -15.77 -23.94
C LEU A 31 6.18 -17.18 -24.48
N ALA A 32 5.91 -18.14 -23.59
CA ALA A 32 5.50 -19.49 -23.97
C ALA A 32 4.16 -19.48 -24.74
N PHE A 33 3.20 -18.67 -24.31
CA PHE A 33 1.93 -18.47 -25.01
C PHE A 33 2.13 -17.82 -26.39
N TRP A 34 2.95 -16.77 -26.48
CA TRP A 34 3.32 -16.13 -27.74
C TRP A 34 4.00 -17.10 -28.70
N TRP A 35 4.90 -17.94 -28.19
CA TRP A 35 5.58 -18.97 -28.98
C TRP A 35 4.61 -20.06 -29.45
N ALA A 36 3.68 -20.50 -28.61
CA ALA A 36 2.63 -21.45 -29.00
C ALA A 36 1.75 -20.91 -30.13
N ARG A 37 1.44 -19.61 -30.13
CA ARG A 37 0.72 -18.92 -31.21
C ARG A 37 1.49 -18.90 -32.53
N LYS A 38 2.82 -18.95 -32.49
CA LYS A 38 3.71 -18.94 -33.67
C LYS A 38 4.14 -20.35 -34.10
N ALA A 39 3.73 -21.39 -33.39
CA ALA A 39 4.17 -22.75 -33.66
C ALA A 39 3.63 -23.26 -35.01
N SER A 40 4.45 -24.04 -35.72
CA SER A 40 4.05 -24.66 -36.97
C SER A 40 2.84 -25.58 -36.78
N PRO A 41 1.93 -25.65 -37.77
CA PRO A 41 0.82 -26.60 -37.77
C PRO A 41 1.29 -28.03 -37.51
N GLY A 42 0.51 -28.81 -36.75
CA GLY A 42 0.83 -30.20 -36.40
C GLY A 42 1.70 -30.41 -35.15
N THR A 43 2.22 -29.35 -34.55
CA THR A 43 2.91 -29.45 -33.25
C THR A 43 1.91 -29.51 -32.09
N ARG A 44 2.24 -30.21 -31.00
CA ARG A 44 1.39 -30.27 -29.78
C ARG A 44 1.02 -28.88 -29.26
N ARG A 45 1.93 -27.90 -29.37
CA ARG A 45 1.71 -26.52 -28.94
C ARG A 45 0.73 -25.79 -29.85
N ALA A 46 0.84 -25.97 -31.17
CA ALA A 46 -0.14 -25.43 -32.11
C ALA A 46 -1.55 -26.02 -31.86
N HIS A 47 -1.65 -27.32 -31.54
CA HIS A 47 -2.93 -27.94 -31.18
C HIS A 47 -3.55 -27.33 -29.91
N LEU A 48 -2.76 -27.12 -28.85
CA LEU A 48 -3.25 -26.49 -27.62
C LEU A 48 -3.71 -25.05 -27.86
N TYR A 49 -2.92 -24.26 -28.59
CA TYR A 49 -3.30 -22.89 -28.95
C TYR A 49 -4.57 -22.85 -29.78
N THR A 50 -4.69 -23.75 -30.78
CA THR A 50 -5.87 -23.85 -31.64
C THR A 50 -7.11 -24.19 -30.81
N ALA A 51 -7.02 -25.21 -29.94
CA ALA A 51 -8.11 -25.59 -29.05
C ALA A 51 -8.54 -24.43 -28.14
N PHE A 52 -7.58 -23.70 -27.55
CA PHE A 52 -7.87 -22.50 -26.76
C PHE A 52 -8.55 -21.40 -27.60
N SER A 53 -8.05 -21.14 -28.81
CA SER A 53 -8.56 -20.09 -29.70
C SER A 53 -9.97 -20.37 -30.22
N GLN A 54 -10.41 -21.64 -30.20
CA GLN A 54 -11.74 -22.06 -30.60
C GLN A 54 -12.77 -21.99 -29.46
N LEU A 55 -12.35 -21.81 -28.21
CA LEU A 55 -13.26 -21.61 -27.08
C LEU A 55 -14.12 -20.36 -27.28
N SER A 56 -15.38 -20.39 -26.83
CA SER A 56 -16.21 -19.19 -26.75
C SER A 56 -15.64 -18.19 -25.72
N PRO A 57 -16.04 -16.90 -25.76
CA PRO A 57 -15.40 -15.85 -24.95
C PRO A 57 -15.34 -16.16 -23.44
N GLY A 58 -16.42 -16.66 -22.84
CA GLY A 58 -16.46 -16.98 -21.40
C GLY A 58 -15.45 -18.04 -20.96
N PRO A 59 -15.52 -19.28 -21.49
CA PRO A 59 -14.52 -20.33 -21.24
C PRO A 59 -13.10 -19.89 -21.57
N ARG A 60 -12.90 -19.14 -22.66
CA ARG A 60 -11.57 -18.63 -23.05
C ARG A 60 -11.00 -17.70 -21.97
N THR A 61 -11.79 -16.75 -21.48
CA THR A 61 -11.39 -15.84 -20.41
C THR A 61 -11.11 -16.60 -19.11
N ALA A 62 -11.97 -17.54 -18.71
CA ALA A 62 -11.76 -18.35 -17.51
C ALA A 62 -10.49 -19.22 -17.63
N THR A 63 -10.24 -19.81 -18.80
CA THR A 63 -9.00 -20.56 -19.08
C THR A 63 -7.77 -19.67 -18.97
N ALA A 64 -7.79 -18.47 -19.56
CA ALA A 64 -6.67 -17.53 -19.49
C ALA A 64 -6.39 -17.09 -18.04
N ALA A 65 -7.43 -16.76 -17.27
CA ALA A 65 -7.33 -16.38 -15.87
C ALA A 65 -6.73 -17.50 -14.99
N MET A 66 -7.23 -18.73 -15.12
CA MET A 66 -6.70 -19.87 -14.35
C MET A 66 -5.27 -20.24 -14.78
N ALA A 67 -4.94 -20.14 -16.08
CA ALA A 67 -3.57 -20.37 -16.54
C ALA A 67 -2.60 -19.31 -16.00
N PHE A 68 -2.99 -18.03 -16.02
CA PHE A 68 -2.24 -16.94 -15.42
C PHE A 68 -2.01 -17.17 -13.92
N SER A 69 -3.09 -17.45 -13.18
CA SER A 69 -3.01 -17.72 -11.74
C SER A 69 -2.16 -18.96 -11.44
N ALA A 70 -2.26 -20.03 -12.23
CA ALA A 70 -1.43 -21.22 -12.06
C ALA A 70 0.07 -20.91 -12.21
N VAL A 71 0.43 -20.09 -13.19
CA VAL A 71 1.82 -19.67 -13.43
C VAL A 71 2.32 -18.76 -12.30
N ALA A 72 1.51 -17.79 -11.86
CA ALA A 72 1.86 -16.92 -10.73
C ALA A 72 2.12 -17.74 -9.45
N HIS A 73 1.16 -18.60 -9.05
CA HIS A 73 1.30 -19.44 -7.86
C HIS A 73 2.48 -20.42 -7.95
N LEU A 74 2.75 -20.96 -9.15
CA LEU A 74 3.94 -21.80 -9.34
C LEU A 74 5.23 -21.01 -9.11
N GLY A 75 5.30 -19.77 -9.60
CA GLY A 75 6.45 -18.90 -9.37
C GLY A 75 6.62 -18.50 -7.90
N LEU A 76 5.53 -18.32 -7.14
CA LEU A 76 5.59 -18.03 -5.70
C LEU A 76 6.29 -19.14 -4.90
N VAL A 77 6.22 -20.40 -5.35
CA VAL A 77 6.94 -21.53 -4.73
C VAL A 77 8.46 -21.31 -4.71
N PHE A 78 9.01 -20.61 -5.71
CA PHE A 78 10.45 -20.41 -5.85
C PHE A 78 10.98 -19.17 -5.12
N GLY A 79 10.10 -18.29 -4.65
CA GLY A 79 10.49 -17.09 -3.89
C GLY A 79 10.26 -17.20 -2.38
N HIS A 80 9.71 -18.31 -1.90
CA HIS A 80 9.41 -18.52 -0.48
C HIS A 80 10.10 -19.77 0.05
N GLU A 81 10.42 -19.77 1.35
CA GLU A 81 11.00 -20.92 2.03
C GLU A 81 10.05 -22.15 2.02
N PRO A 82 10.57 -23.39 1.92
CA PRO A 82 9.76 -24.60 1.94
C PRO A 82 8.98 -24.76 3.26
N ASN A 83 7.64 -24.62 3.21
CA ASN A 83 6.74 -24.70 4.35
C ASN A 83 5.29 -25.02 3.88
N LEU A 84 4.31 -24.97 4.79
CA LEU A 84 2.91 -25.25 4.45
C LEU A 84 2.31 -24.23 3.46
N LEU A 85 2.76 -22.97 3.51
CA LEU A 85 2.31 -21.93 2.59
C LEU A 85 2.77 -22.23 1.16
N THR A 86 4.03 -22.62 0.97
CA THR A 86 4.57 -22.98 -0.35
C THR A 86 3.98 -24.26 -0.92
N LEU A 87 3.66 -25.24 -0.06
CA LEU A 87 2.83 -26.39 -0.46
C LEU A 87 1.43 -25.95 -0.91
N GLY A 88 0.84 -24.96 -0.23
CA GLY A 88 -0.42 -24.33 -0.63
C GLY A 88 -0.35 -23.69 -2.02
N TYR A 89 0.71 -22.94 -2.31
CA TYR A 89 0.93 -22.35 -3.64
C TYR A 89 1.07 -23.41 -4.73
N LEU A 90 1.87 -24.46 -4.48
CA LEU A 90 2.04 -25.55 -5.43
C LEU A 90 0.71 -26.30 -5.68
N ALA A 91 -0.05 -26.57 -4.62
CA ALA A 91 -1.36 -27.21 -4.73
C ALA A 91 -2.33 -26.35 -5.56
N THR A 92 -2.41 -25.05 -5.27
CA THR A 92 -3.25 -24.11 -6.02
C THR A 92 -2.84 -24.06 -7.49
N ALA A 93 -1.54 -23.99 -7.78
CA ALA A 93 -1.03 -24.01 -9.16
C ALA A 93 -1.44 -25.27 -9.92
N ALA A 94 -1.29 -26.45 -9.29
CA ALA A 94 -1.68 -27.73 -9.88
C ALA A 94 -3.20 -27.84 -10.10
N VAL A 95 -4.00 -27.39 -9.14
CA VAL A 95 -5.46 -27.41 -9.22
C VAL A 95 -5.97 -26.45 -10.30
N MET A 96 -5.40 -25.24 -10.40
CA MET A 96 -5.76 -24.28 -11.46
C MET A 96 -5.36 -24.80 -12.86
N ALA A 97 -4.19 -25.43 -13.00
CA ALA A 97 -3.77 -26.09 -14.24
C ALA A 97 -4.70 -27.25 -14.62
N TYR A 98 -5.18 -28.02 -13.64
CA TYR A 98 -6.19 -29.05 -13.86
C TYR A 98 -7.54 -28.45 -14.25
N GLY A 99 -7.92 -27.33 -13.64
CA GLY A 99 -9.11 -26.54 -14.00
C GLY A 99 -9.10 -26.12 -15.47
N VAL A 100 -7.97 -25.63 -15.98
CA VAL A 100 -7.78 -25.31 -17.41
C VAL A 100 -8.13 -26.52 -18.30
N ARG A 101 -7.65 -27.72 -17.94
CA ARG A 101 -7.98 -28.95 -18.68
C ARG A 101 -9.48 -29.22 -18.70
N ILE A 102 -10.18 -29.08 -17.56
CA ILE A 102 -11.64 -29.27 -17.47
C ILE A 102 -12.38 -28.33 -18.43
N VAL A 103 -11.96 -27.07 -18.51
CA VAL A 103 -12.58 -26.10 -19.43
C VAL A 103 -12.36 -26.50 -20.88
N MET A 104 -11.12 -26.84 -21.23
CA MET A 104 -10.76 -27.22 -22.60
C MET A 104 -11.47 -28.50 -23.08
N THR A 105 -11.85 -29.40 -22.18
CA THR A 105 -12.58 -30.63 -22.51
C THR A 105 -14.11 -30.47 -22.45
N GLY A 106 -14.63 -29.25 -22.23
CA GLY A 106 -16.08 -28.99 -22.24
C GLY A 106 -16.85 -29.53 -21.04
N GLY A 107 -16.18 -29.77 -19.91
CA GLY A 107 -16.83 -30.26 -18.68
C GLY A 107 -17.76 -29.23 -18.04
N ARG A 108 -18.14 -29.46 -16.77
CA ARG A 108 -18.92 -28.50 -15.93
C ARG A 108 -18.09 -27.25 -15.57
N TRP A 109 -17.48 -26.60 -16.56
CA TRP A 109 -16.44 -25.59 -16.42
C TRP A 109 -16.89 -24.40 -15.57
N ARG A 110 -18.14 -23.93 -15.73
CA ARG A 110 -18.66 -22.79 -14.94
C ARG A 110 -18.58 -23.05 -13.43
N ARG A 111 -19.04 -24.21 -12.98
CA ARG A 111 -19.02 -24.58 -11.54
C ARG A 111 -17.60 -24.76 -11.02
N TRP A 112 -16.75 -25.42 -11.80
CA TRP A 112 -15.35 -25.62 -11.44
C TRP A 112 -14.59 -24.30 -11.36
N SER A 113 -14.65 -23.48 -12.41
CA SER A 113 -14.00 -22.17 -12.43
C SER A 113 -14.53 -21.26 -11.32
N ALA A 114 -15.84 -21.23 -11.07
CA ALA A 114 -16.40 -20.42 -9.99
C ALA A 114 -15.90 -20.87 -8.60
N GLY A 115 -15.87 -22.18 -8.34
CA GLY A 115 -15.37 -22.71 -7.07
C GLY A 115 -13.88 -22.47 -6.87
N LEU A 116 -13.06 -22.72 -7.89
CA LEU A 116 -11.60 -22.56 -7.81
C LEU A 116 -11.20 -21.10 -7.66
N LEU A 117 -11.70 -20.23 -8.54
CA LEU A 117 -11.39 -18.79 -8.52
C LEU A 117 -11.98 -18.14 -7.26
N GLY A 118 -13.23 -18.45 -6.91
CA GLY A 118 -13.85 -17.95 -5.69
C GLY A 118 -13.12 -18.40 -4.42
N GLY A 119 -12.68 -19.65 -4.35
CA GLY A 119 -11.87 -20.16 -3.24
C GLY A 119 -10.51 -19.47 -3.12
N SER A 120 -9.82 -19.24 -4.24
CA SER A 120 -8.54 -18.52 -4.28
C SER A 120 -8.66 -17.05 -3.85
N LEU A 121 -9.75 -16.38 -4.25
CA LEU A 121 -10.07 -15.01 -3.82
C LEU A 121 -10.42 -14.95 -2.33
N ALA A 122 -11.18 -15.91 -1.82
CA ALA A 122 -11.52 -16.00 -0.40
C ALA A 122 -10.28 -16.27 0.46
N ALA A 123 -9.40 -17.20 0.05
CA ALA A 123 -8.15 -17.48 0.73
C ALA A 123 -7.25 -16.24 0.81
N PHE A 124 -7.19 -15.46 -0.27
CA PHE A 124 -6.47 -14.19 -0.29
C PHE A 124 -7.08 -13.14 0.65
N ALA A 125 -8.40 -12.99 0.66
CA ALA A 125 -9.08 -12.07 1.59
C ALA A 125 -8.82 -12.47 3.06
N ILE A 126 -8.82 -13.76 3.38
CA ILE A 126 -8.48 -14.26 4.72
C ILE A 126 -7.02 -13.96 5.08
N ALA A 127 -6.08 -14.21 4.16
CA ALA A 127 -4.66 -13.95 4.40
C ALA A 127 -4.37 -12.45 4.62
N THR A 128 -4.97 -11.58 3.80
CA THR A 128 -4.81 -10.13 3.95
C THR A 128 -5.42 -9.61 5.24
N VAL A 129 -6.65 -10.01 5.59
CA VAL A 129 -7.24 -9.67 6.90
C VAL A 129 -6.43 -10.23 8.07
N GLY A 130 -5.70 -11.34 7.87
CA GLY A 130 -4.76 -11.91 8.81
C GLY A 130 -3.41 -11.19 8.94
N GLY A 131 -3.24 -10.02 8.31
CA GLY A 131 -2.02 -9.20 8.42
C GLY A 131 -0.98 -9.41 7.33
N THR A 132 -1.31 -10.15 6.25
CA THR A 132 -0.41 -10.26 5.10
C THR A 132 -0.59 -9.06 4.18
N ALA A 133 0.45 -8.23 4.02
CA ALA A 133 0.42 -7.11 3.08
C ALA A 133 0.37 -7.64 1.64
N PRO A 134 -0.63 -7.27 0.82
CA PRO A 134 -0.61 -7.65 -0.58
C PRO A 134 0.34 -6.77 -1.38
N ASP A 135 1.01 -7.37 -2.36
CA ASP A 135 1.87 -6.67 -3.30
C ASP A 135 1.25 -6.60 -4.72
N GLN A 136 1.97 -5.99 -5.67
CA GLN A 136 1.51 -5.84 -7.05
C GLN A 136 1.28 -7.18 -7.78
N ILE A 137 2.07 -8.22 -7.50
CA ILE A 137 1.89 -9.54 -8.10
C ILE A 137 0.65 -10.24 -7.53
N ALA A 138 0.42 -10.14 -6.23
CA ALA A 138 -0.79 -10.64 -5.60
C ALA A 138 -2.01 -9.92 -6.18
N MET A 139 -2.01 -8.59 -6.22
CA MET A 139 -3.09 -7.78 -6.79
C MET A 139 -3.41 -8.14 -8.24
N LEU A 140 -2.39 -8.22 -9.10
CA LEU A 140 -2.56 -8.59 -10.50
C LEU A 140 -3.14 -10.01 -10.65
N THR A 141 -2.67 -10.95 -9.83
CA THR A 141 -3.19 -12.32 -9.82
C THR A 141 -4.65 -12.37 -9.41
N LYS A 142 -5.05 -11.63 -8.37
CA LYS A 142 -6.43 -11.58 -7.91
C LYS A 142 -7.35 -10.85 -8.89
N LEU A 143 -6.86 -9.84 -9.59
CA LEU A 143 -7.60 -9.21 -10.68
C LEU A 143 -7.88 -10.20 -11.83
N ALA A 144 -6.88 -10.99 -12.24
CA ALA A 144 -7.06 -12.02 -13.25
C ALA A 144 -8.08 -13.07 -12.80
N GLU A 145 -8.01 -13.53 -11.55
CA GLU A 145 -8.97 -14.47 -10.98
C GLU A 145 -10.39 -13.92 -10.91
N LEU A 146 -10.55 -12.65 -10.54
CA LEU A 146 -11.82 -11.95 -10.51
C LEU A 146 -12.45 -11.84 -11.91
N ILE A 147 -11.64 -11.53 -12.94
CA ILE A 147 -12.09 -11.50 -14.34
C ILE A 147 -12.54 -12.90 -14.78
N GLY A 148 -11.79 -13.95 -14.41
CA GLY A 148 -12.18 -15.34 -14.68
C GLY A 148 -13.46 -15.75 -13.96
N LEU A 149 -13.64 -15.32 -12.71
CA LEU A 149 -14.84 -15.57 -11.90
C LEU A 149 -16.05 -14.88 -12.53
N ALA A 150 -15.89 -13.62 -12.94
CA ALA A 150 -16.91 -12.87 -13.67
C ALA A 150 -17.31 -13.62 -14.95
N ALA A 151 -16.36 -14.14 -15.72
CA ALA A 151 -16.65 -14.93 -16.92
C ALA A 151 -17.42 -16.23 -16.60
N ALA A 152 -17.09 -16.90 -15.49
CA ALA A 152 -17.76 -18.13 -15.06
C ALA A 152 -19.19 -17.88 -14.57
N LEU A 153 -19.41 -16.78 -13.86
CA LEU A 153 -20.70 -16.39 -13.25
C LEU A 153 -21.61 -15.60 -14.20
N SER A 154 -21.06 -14.97 -15.25
CA SER A 154 -21.84 -14.20 -16.22
C SER A 154 -22.87 -15.10 -16.89
N PRO A 155 -24.18 -14.82 -16.72
CA PRO A 155 -25.22 -15.61 -17.36
C PRO A 155 -25.27 -15.33 -18.87
N GLU A 156 -25.86 -16.24 -19.61
CA GLU A 156 -26.14 -16.04 -21.03
C GLU A 156 -27.04 -14.81 -21.24
N PRO A 157 -26.91 -14.08 -22.37
CA PRO A 157 -27.70 -12.89 -22.66
C PRO A 157 -29.21 -13.12 -22.47
N GLY A 158 -29.88 -12.26 -21.70
CA GLY A 158 -31.35 -12.27 -21.50
C GLY A 158 -31.87 -12.86 -20.18
N ALA A 159 -31.00 -13.39 -19.31
CA ALA A 159 -31.45 -13.96 -18.03
C ALA A 159 -31.63 -12.91 -16.91
N ARG A 160 -32.69 -13.04 -16.08
CA ARG A 160 -32.87 -12.26 -14.83
C ARG A 160 -31.67 -12.38 -13.86
N LEU A 161 -30.91 -13.47 -13.95
CA LEU A 161 -29.68 -13.69 -13.18
C LEU A 161 -28.54 -12.72 -13.56
N ALA A 162 -28.62 -11.97 -14.66
CA ALA A 162 -27.55 -11.04 -15.07
C ALA A 162 -27.27 -9.95 -14.03
N ARG A 163 -28.33 -9.39 -13.42
CA ARG A 163 -28.19 -8.38 -12.37
C ARG A 163 -27.56 -8.95 -11.08
N ALA A 164 -27.91 -10.19 -10.73
CA ALA A 164 -27.34 -10.87 -9.56
C ALA A 164 -25.84 -11.20 -9.77
N GLY A 165 -25.46 -11.60 -10.99
CA GLY A 165 -24.06 -11.81 -11.35
C GLY A 165 -23.23 -10.51 -11.27
N THR A 166 -23.72 -9.41 -11.84
CA THR A 166 -23.05 -8.10 -11.75
C THR A 166 -22.92 -7.63 -10.30
N ALA A 167 -24.01 -7.71 -9.51
CA ALA A 167 -23.97 -7.31 -8.10
C ALA A 167 -22.97 -8.17 -7.29
N GLY A 168 -22.93 -9.48 -7.54
CA GLY A 168 -21.96 -10.38 -6.90
C GLY A 168 -20.51 -10.00 -7.21
N ILE A 169 -20.20 -9.67 -8.47
CA ILE A 169 -18.85 -9.22 -8.86
C ILE A 169 -18.50 -7.88 -8.21
N VAL A 170 -19.43 -6.93 -8.15
CA VAL A 170 -19.21 -5.65 -7.44
C VAL A 170 -18.91 -5.90 -5.96
N ILE A 171 -19.69 -6.75 -5.30
CA ILE A 171 -19.47 -7.11 -3.89
C ILE A 171 -18.10 -7.76 -3.67
N VAL A 172 -17.72 -8.73 -4.51
CA VAL A 172 -16.41 -9.39 -4.40
C VAL A 172 -15.28 -8.40 -4.66
N THR A 173 -15.42 -7.51 -5.64
CA THR A 173 -14.42 -6.46 -5.94
C THR A 173 -14.25 -5.52 -4.74
N ALA A 174 -15.36 -5.07 -4.15
CA ALA A 174 -15.35 -4.21 -2.97
C ALA A 174 -14.72 -4.94 -1.77
N ALA A 175 -15.08 -6.19 -1.53
CA ALA A 175 -14.53 -7.00 -0.45
C ALA A 175 -13.01 -7.21 -0.59
N LEU A 176 -12.52 -7.49 -1.80
CA LEU A 176 -11.09 -7.63 -2.08
C LEU A 176 -10.34 -6.31 -1.91
N SER A 177 -10.94 -5.19 -2.32
CA SER A 177 -10.35 -3.87 -2.15
C SER A 177 -10.23 -3.51 -0.67
N ILE A 178 -11.29 -3.74 0.11
CA ILE A 178 -11.31 -3.52 1.56
C ILE A 178 -10.31 -4.44 2.25
N SER A 179 -10.25 -5.73 1.90
CA SER A 179 -9.32 -6.67 2.53
C SER A 179 -7.88 -6.32 2.23
N SER A 180 -7.59 -5.82 1.02
CA SER A 180 -6.23 -5.40 0.63
C SER A 180 -5.76 -4.20 1.45
N TRP A 181 -6.63 -3.21 1.64
CA TRP A 181 -6.37 -2.08 2.54
C TRP A 181 -6.20 -2.53 3.99
N ALA A 182 -7.10 -3.38 4.49
CA ALA A 182 -7.02 -3.88 5.86
C ALA A 182 -5.71 -4.64 6.10
N GLY A 183 -5.26 -5.48 5.16
CA GLY A 183 -4.00 -6.19 5.25
C GLY A 183 -2.79 -5.25 5.22
N ALA A 184 -2.80 -4.27 4.31
CA ALA A 184 -1.69 -3.33 4.20
C ALA A 184 -1.53 -2.47 5.47
N PHE A 185 -2.63 -1.93 6.02
CA PHE A 185 -2.57 -1.18 7.29
C PHE A 185 -2.26 -2.06 8.51
N SER A 186 -2.81 -3.28 8.60
CA SER A 186 -2.53 -4.17 9.74
C SER A 186 -1.11 -4.73 9.74
N SER A 187 -0.48 -4.84 8.56
CA SER A 187 0.94 -5.19 8.44
C SER A 187 1.89 -4.03 8.79
N GLY A 188 1.43 -2.79 8.63
CA GLY A 188 2.19 -1.58 8.94
C GLY A 188 2.06 -1.22 10.41
N GLY A 189 2.76 -1.94 11.28
CA GLY A 189 2.62 -1.77 12.73
C GLY A 189 3.73 -2.42 13.52
N GLY A 190 4.94 -1.83 13.45
CA GLY A 190 6.05 -2.12 14.35
C GLY A 190 6.48 -0.84 15.04
N HIS A 191 6.52 -0.85 16.38
CA HIS A 191 7.14 0.22 17.15
C HIS A 191 8.62 0.31 16.76
N HIS A 192 9.00 1.44 16.18
CA HIS A 192 10.31 1.73 15.57
C HIS A 192 10.67 0.76 14.43
N HIS A 193 10.66 1.25 13.19
CA HIS A 193 11.17 0.54 12.01
C HIS A 193 10.41 -0.76 11.69
N GLY A 194 9.10 -0.68 11.44
CA GLY A 194 8.40 -1.84 10.85
C GLY A 194 9.10 -2.28 9.56
N GLU A 195 9.42 -3.58 9.43
CA GLU A 195 9.97 -4.18 8.20
C GLU A 195 9.10 -3.87 6.97
N VAL A 196 7.83 -3.58 7.21
CA VAL A 196 6.82 -3.21 6.22
C VAL A 196 6.24 -1.83 6.56
N PRO A 197 6.54 -0.78 5.77
CA PRO A 197 5.90 0.52 5.90
C PRO A 197 4.39 0.43 5.66
N PRO A 198 3.57 1.20 6.42
CA PRO A 198 2.15 1.31 6.13
C PRO A 198 1.93 1.94 4.74
N PRO A 199 0.73 1.78 4.16
CA PRO A 199 0.39 2.41 2.89
C PRO A 199 0.65 3.91 2.92
N ALA A 200 1.20 4.42 1.82
CA ALA A 200 1.54 5.82 1.63
C ALA A 200 2.65 6.36 2.55
N VAL A 201 3.45 5.48 3.16
CA VAL A 201 4.65 5.86 3.91
C VAL A 201 5.86 5.17 3.28
N ALA A 202 6.89 5.97 3.08
CA ALA A 202 8.22 5.56 2.64
C ALA A 202 9.21 5.83 3.76
N LEU A 203 9.83 4.77 4.27
CA LEU A 203 10.87 4.87 5.29
C LEU A 203 12.24 4.83 4.59
N PRO A 204 13.15 5.78 4.84
CA PRO A 204 14.52 5.65 4.36
C PRO A 204 15.12 4.37 4.92
N TYR A 205 16.03 3.73 4.18
CA TYR A 205 16.74 2.56 4.70
C TYR A 205 17.50 2.95 5.99
N GLY A 206 16.92 2.57 7.13
CA GLY A 206 17.45 2.85 8.47
C GLY A 206 18.41 1.77 8.95
N VAL A 207 19.25 2.14 9.91
CA VAL A 207 20.11 1.20 10.62
C VAL A 207 19.26 0.53 11.70
N ASP A 208 18.80 -0.70 11.47
CA ASP A 208 18.11 -1.52 12.47
C ASP A 208 19.07 -1.85 13.63
N ARG A 209 19.10 -0.96 14.62
CA ARG A 209 19.93 -1.06 15.82
C ARG A 209 19.35 -0.27 16.97
N ASN A 210 19.83 -0.60 18.17
CA ASN A 210 19.57 0.22 19.34
C ASN A 210 20.27 1.59 19.25
N PRO A 211 19.66 2.66 19.78
CA PRO A 211 20.30 3.96 19.89
C PRO A 211 21.47 3.92 20.89
N THR A 212 22.48 4.71 20.61
CA THR A 212 23.61 4.97 21.52
C THR A 212 23.20 5.97 22.61
N ALA A 213 24.01 6.07 23.67
CA ALA A 213 23.76 7.05 24.74
C ALA A 213 23.77 8.49 24.22
N ASP A 214 24.70 8.84 23.33
CA ASP A 214 24.80 10.18 22.74
C ASP A 214 23.59 10.50 21.87
N GLU A 215 23.06 9.52 21.12
CA GLU A 215 21.85 9.68 20.33
C GLU A 215 20.60 9.88 21.20
N ILE A 216 20.49 9.15 22.32
CA ILE A 216 19.39 9.36 23.29
C ILE A 216 19.46 10.78 23.85
N LEU A 217 20.65 11.25 24.22
CA LEU A 217 20.83 12.61 24.75
C LEU A 217 20.54 13.67 23.69
N ALA A 218 20.99 13.47 22.45
CA ALA A 218 20.75 14.38 21.34
C ALA A 218 19.25 14.45 20.98
N ALA A 219 18.55 13.31 20.95
CA ALA A 219 17.11 13.26 20.75
C ALA A 219 16.34 13.98 21.87
N ALA A 220 16.74 13.76 23.14
CA ALA A 220 16.12 14.42 24.28
C ALA A 220 16.32 15.94 24.26
N GLU A 221 17.52 16.39 23.90
CA GLU A 221 17.83 17.82 23.78
C GLU A 221 17.08 18.48 22.61
N LEU A 222 17.01 17.81 21.46
CA LEU A 222 16.22 18.26 20.33
C LEU A 222 14.75 18.42 20.71
N HIS A 223 14.17 17.40 21.36
CA HIS A 223 12.78 17.42 21.83
C HIS A 223 12.53 18.60 22.78
N ARG A 224 13.41 18.79 23.77
CA ARG A 224 13.32 19.91 24.73
C ARG A 224 13.31 21.25 24.02
N ARG A 225 14.21 21.46 23.06
CA ARG A 225 14.28 22.71 22.27
C ARG A 225 13.02 22.95 21.45
N VAL A 226 12.44 21.89 20.86
CA VAL A 226 11.16 21.99 20.14
C VAL A 226 10.04 22.38 21.09
N VAL A 227 9.88 21.68 22.23
CA VAL A 227 8.84 22.00 23.23
C VAL A 227 8.91 23.47 23.66
N GLU A 228 10.11 23.99 23.93
CA GLU A 228 10.32 25.38 24.32
C GLU A 228 9.99 26.36 23.18
N ALA A 229 10.46 26.09 21.97
CA ALA A 229 10.25 26.96 20.82
C ALA A 229 8.77 27.02 20.39
N LEU A 230 8.03 25.92 20.56
CA LEU A 230 6.62 25.85 20.18
C LEU A 230 5.66 26.43 21.23
N ALA A 231 6.13 26.70 22.45
CA ALA A 231 5.26 27.15 23.54
C ALA A 231 4.37 28.37 23.20
N PRO A 232 4.85 29.40 22.48
CA PRO A 232 4.01 30.53 22.07
C PRO A 232 2.88 30.15 21.10
N TYR A 233 3.12 29.14 20.25
CA TYR A 233 2.18 28.72 19.20
C TYR A 233 1.04 27.85 19.72
N ARG A 234 0.97 27.59 21.03
CA ARG A 234 -0.23 27.01 21.67
C ARG A 234 -1.46 27.89 21.41
N ASP A 235 -1.27 29.19 21.21
CA ASP A 235 -2.30 30.09 20.70
C ASP A 235 -2.21 30.17 19.15
N PRO A 236 -3.22 29.65 18.41
CA PRO A 236 -3.24 29.72 16.96
C PRO A 236 -3.18 31.16 16.40
N ALA A 237 -3.62 32.17 17.16
CA ALA A 237 -3.53 33.56 16.72
C ALA A 237 -2.07 34.04 16.67
N VAL A 238 -1.22 33.58 17.59
CA VAL A 238 0.22 33.88 17.59
C VAL A 238 0.88 33.18 16.41
N ALA A 239 0.51 31.94 16.12
CA ALA A 239 1.01 31.22 14.95
C ALA A 239 0.59 31.90 13.64
N ALA A 240 -0.67 32.34 13.51
CA ALA A 240 -1.11 33.10 12.34
C ALA A 240 -0.30 34.39 12.12
N GLN A 241 0.02 35.11 13.20
CA GLN A 241 0.87 36.31 13.14
C GLN A 241 2.30 36.00 12.72
N ALA A 242 2.80 34.81 13.06
CA ALA A 242 4.12 34.32 12.65
C ALA A 242 4.16 33.78 11.20
N GLY A 243 3.02 33.80 10.48
CA GLY A 243 2.94 33.45 9.06
C GLY A 243 2.35 32.08 8.75
N TYR A 244 2.05 31.28 9.77
CA TYR A 244 1.45 29.95 9.61
C TYR A 244 0.03 30.01 9.03
N LYS A 245 -0.29 29.09 8.13
CA LYS A 245 -1.61 28.96 7.49
C LYS A 245 -2.55 28.15 8.38
N ILE A 246 -3.15 28.80 9.37
CA ILE A 246 -3.96 28.15 10.41
C ILE A 246 -5.30 27.59 9.89
N GLY A 247 -5.93 28.22 8.90
CA GLY A 247 -7.20 27.73 8.32
C GLY A 247 -8.29 27.38 9.36
N ASP A 248 -9.16 26.44 8.99
CA ASP A 248 -10.15 25.84 9.89
C ASP A 248 -9.60 24.52 10.46
N ILE A 249 -9.37 24.47 11.77
CA ILE A 249 -8.86 23.29 12.47
C ILE A 249 -10.02 22.36 12.81
N THR A 250 -10.19 21.30 12.01
CA THR A 250 -11.31 20.34 12.11
C THR A 250 -10.89 18.89 12.27
N THR A 251 -9.59 18.59 12.17
CA THR A 251 -9.03 17.23 12.25
C THR A 251 -8.06 17.11 13.43
N LEU A 252 -7.59 15.89 13.73
CA LEU A 252 -6.63 15.64 14.82
C LEU A 252 -5.17 15.88 14.41
N ASP A 253 -4.94 16.08 13.11
CA ASP A 253 -3.67 16.14 12.42
C ASP A 253 -3.60 17.39 11.52
N HIS A 254 -4.15 18.52 11.95
CA HIS A 254 -4.19 19.72 11.12
C HIS A 254 -2.80 20.35 10.95
N HIS A 255 -2.25 20.27 9.72
CA HIS A 255 -0.99 20.89 9.33
C HIS A 255 -1.16 22.37 8.95
N ALA A 256 -0.68 23.25 9.82
CA ALA A 256 -0.58 24.67 9.54
C ALA A 256 0.83 24.98 9.01
N ASP A 257 0.96 25.11 7.69
CA ASP A 257 2.24 25.36 7.02
C ASP A 257 2.72 26.80 7.14
N ASN A 258 4.04 27.01 7.23
CA ASN A 258 4.67 28.30 6.97
C ASN A 258 5.46 28.25 5.65
N PRO A 259 4.93 28.83 4.55
CA PRO A 259 5.60 28.82 3.25
C PRO A 259 6.99 29.46 3.23
N ASP A 260 7.25 30.41 4.14
CA ASP A 260 8.53 31.11 4.21
C ASP A 260 9.61 30.22 4.81
N PHE A 261 9.25 29.31 5.73
CA PHE A 261 10.21 28.40 6.38
C PHE A 261 10.48 27.15 5.54
N LYS A 262 9.51 26.68 4.74
CA LYS A 262 9.66 25.50 3.84
C LYS A 262 10.77 25.59 2.78
N LYS A 263 11.43 26.74 2.62
CA LYS A 263 12.43 27.01 1.58
C LYS A 263 13.54 27.93 2.08
N ASP A 264 13.72 28.04 3.39
CA ASP A 264 14.67 28.99 3.96
C ASP A 264 16.09 28.42 4.17
N GLY A 265 16.30 27.15 3.81
CA GLY A 265 17.56 26.45 3.93
C GLY A 265 17.87 25.95 5.35
N ARG A 266 16.96 26.13 6.32
CA ARG A 266 17.09 25.59 7.67
C ARG A 266 16.47 24.21 7.70
N ILE A 267 17.21 23.23 8.18
CA ILE A 267 16.72 21.88 8.37
C ILE A 267 16.73 21.57 9.86
N MET A 268 15.59 21.12 10.40
CA MET A 268 15.45 20.71 11.80
C MET A 268 15.85 21.81 12.79
N ASP A 269 15.50 23.07 12.50
CA ASP A 269 15.68 24.20 13.43
C ASP A 269 14.42 24.43 14.26
N PRO A 270 14.43 24.10 15.57
CA PRO A 270 13.25 24.26 16.43
C PRO A 270 12.64 25.66 16.45
N ALA A 271 13.42 26.71 16.15
CA ALA A 271 12.93 28.08 16.14
C ALA A 271 12.11 28.43 14.88
N TYR A 272 12.24 27.66 13.81
CA TYR A 272 11.63 27.92 12.51
C TYR A 272 11.00 26.64 11.93
N PRO A 273 10.06 25.99 12.63
CA PRO A 273 9.47 24.75 12.12
C PRO A 273 8.63 25.02 10.89
N GLU A 274 8.78 24.21 9.84
CA GLU A 274 8.10 24.39 8.56
C GLU A 274 6.58 24.27 8.68
N THR A 275 6.11 23.43 9.60
CA THR A 275 4.69 23.17 9.82
C THR A 275 4.38 22.95 11.29
N LEU A 276 3.33 23.58 11.80
CA LEU A 276 2.75 23.28 13.11
C LEU A 276 1.61 22.28 12.96
N VAL A 277 1.46 21.39 13.94
CA VAL A 277 0.41 20.35 13.93
C VAL A 277 -0.55 20.58 15.07
N TYR A 278 -1.82 20.79 14.75
CA TYR A 278 -2.89 20.99 15.72
C TYR A 278 -3.92 19.86 15.66
N ALA A 279 -4.52 19.55 16.81
CA ALA A 279 -5.72 18.73 16.89
C ALA A 279 -6.93 19.60 17.21
N ALA A 280 -8.07 19.30 16.59
CA ALA A 280 -9.36 19.84 16.95
C ALA A 280 -9.82 19.26 18.30
N GLY A 281 -9.53 19.97 19.39
CA GLY A 281 -9.96 19.61 20.75
C GLY A 281 -11.40 20.03 21.06
N VAL A 282 -12.02 19.37 22.05
CA VAL A 282 -13.37 19.72 22.54
C VAL A 282 -13.46 21.18 23.01
N ASN A 283 -12.37 21.70 23.59
CA ASN A 283 -12.28 23.07 24.11
C ASN A 283 -11.58 24.04 23.14
N GLY A 284 -11.44 23.66 21.87
CA GLY A 284 -10.71 24.40 20.85
C GLY A 284 -9.41 23.71 20.42
N PRO A 285 -8.66 24.32 19.49
CA PRO A 285 -7.43 23.75 18.94
C PRO A 285 -6.37 23.49 20.01
N VAL A 286 -5.71 22.34 19.91
CA VAL A 286 -4.59 21.94 20.77
C VAL A 286 -3.36 21.76 19.90
N LEU A 287 -2.25 22.42 20.24
CA LEU A 287 -0.97 22.19 19.56
C LEU A 287 -0.41 20.83 19.97
N VAL A 288 -0.26 19.93 19.00
CA VAL A 288 0.19 18.55 19.19
C VAL A 288 1.69 18.39 18.90
N GLY A 289 2.23 19.18 17.98
CA GLY A 289 3.64 19.12 17.61
C GLY A 289 4.02 20.06 16.49
N ALA A 290 5.18 19.81 15.91
CA ALA A 290 5.63 20.38 14.65
C ALA A 290 6.08 19.27 13.71
N MET A 291 6.05 19.56 12.41
CA MET A 291 6.63 18.73 11.38
C MET A 291 7.76 19.53 10.73
N PHE A 292 8.95 18.91 10.68
CA PHE A 292 10.07 19.42 9.93
C PHE A 292 10.15 18.73 8.58
N GLN A 293 10.55 19.44 7.54
CA GLN A 293 10.55 18.92 6.18
C GLN A 293 11.84 19.30 5.44
N MET A 294 12.35 18.40 4.61
CA MET A 294 13.43 18.70 3.68
C MET A 294 12.98 19.66 2.57
N ASP A 295 13.89 20.54 2.13
CA ASP A 295 13.64 21.53 1.08
C ASP A 295 13.47 20.87 -0.31
N GLU A 296 14.34 19.91 -0.63
CA GLU A 296 14.37 19.23 -1.93
C GLU A 296 13.89 17.79 -1.85
N LEU A 297 13.31 17.32 -2.95
CA LEU A 297 12.91 15.93 -3.10
C LEU A 297 14.15 15.04 -3.14
N GLY A 298 14.20 14.07 -2.22
CA GLY A 298 15.25 13.07 -2.08
C GLY A 298 16.49 13.49 -1.30
N ASP A 299 16.47 14.68 -0.72
CA ASP A 299 17.38 14.96 0.38
C ASP A 299 16.94 14.16 1.61
N THR A 300 17.92 13.60 2.32
CA THR A 300 17.70 12.85 3.55
C THR A 300 17.86 13.73 4.76
N GLY A 301 16.93 13.65 5.70
CA GLY A 301 17.00 14.42 6.93
C GLY A 301 18.08 13.94 7.91
N PRO A 302 18.58 14.82 8.79
CA PRO A 302 19.60 14.46 9.76
C PRO A 302 19.06 13.51 10.84
N ALA A 303 19.71 12.35 11.00
CA ALA A 303 19.42 11.40 12.06
C ALA A 303 20.08 11.80 13.40
N ILE A 304 19.69 12.96 13.96
CA ILE A 304 20.28 13.54 15.18
C ILE A 304 20.26 12.57 16.37
N GLY A 305 19.17 11.81 16.53
CA GLY A 305 19.01 10.77 17.54
C GLY A 305 19.20 9.36 16.98
N GLY A 306 19.87 9.21 15.83
CA GLY A 306 20.01 7.95 15.14
C GLY A 306 18.66 7.26 14.89
N PRO A 307 18.45 6.03 15.35
CA PRO A 307 17.20 5.29 15.14
C PRO A 307 15.98 5.87 15.88
N LEU A 308 16.16 6.91 16.71
CA LEU A 308 15.06 7.61 17.39
C LEU A 308 14.49 8.79 16.60
N THR A 309 15.23 9.37 15.65
CA THR A 309 14.77 10.54 14.87
C THR A 309 14.62 10.13 13.41
N VAL A 310 13.59 9.35 13.14
CA VAL A 310 13.37 8.73 11.84
C VAL A 310 12.58 9.68 10.94
N TRP A 311 13.24 10.15 9.90
CA TRP A 311 12.58 10.87 8.82
C TRP A 311 11.82 9.87 7.94
N HIS A 312 10.73 10.30 7.32
CA HIS A 312 9.97 9.50 6.38
C HIS A 312 9.47 10.38 5.25
N ALA A 313 9.24 9.81 4.08
CA ALA A 313 8.47 10.45 3.03
C ALA A 313 7.09 9.78 2.95
N HIS A 314 6.16 10.41 2.24
CA HIS A 314 4.94 9.76 1.80
C HIS A 314 5.10 9.32 0.35
N ASP A 315 4.78 8.07 0.05
CA ASP A 315 4.77 7.55 -1.32
C ASP A 315 3.35 7.40 -1.85
N HIS A 316 3.18 7.48 -3.17
CA HIS A 316 1.91 7.21 -3.82
C HIS A 316 0.71 7.89 -3.12
N VAL A 317 0.83 9.19 -2.83
CA VAL A 317 -0.25 9.99 -2.22
C VAL A 317 -0.96 10.85 -3.25
N CYS A 318 -2.21 11.18 -2.93
CA CYS A 318 -3.05 12.10 -3.67
C CYS A 318 -2.96 13.47 -3.03
N ILE A 319 -2.46 14.47 -3.75
CA ILE A 319 -2.42 15.86 -3.28
C ILE A 319 -3.48 16.71 -4.00
N SER A 320 -4.01 17.68 -3.28
CA SER A 320 -4.81 18.77 -3.84
C SER A 320 -4.23 20.11 -3.40
N PHE A 321 -4.90 21.22 -3.73
CA PHE A 321 -4.51 22.54 -3.26
C PHE A 321 -4.58 22.71 -1.73
N THR A 322 -5.24 21.79 -1.01
CA THR A 322 -5.32 21.78 0.46
C THR A 322 -4.29 20.83 1.11
N GLY A 323 -3.36 20.25 0.34
CA GLY A 323 -2.37 19.30 0.84
C GLY A 323 -2.68 17.84 0.50
N ILE A 324 -2.15 16.90 1.28
CA ILE A 324 -2.40 15.47 1.12
C ILE A 324 -3.87 15.17 1.41
N THR A 325 -4.54 14.50 0.47
CA THR A 325 -5.97 14.15 0.51
C THR A 325 -6.21 12.66 0.71
N GLY A 326 -5.13 11.88 0.79
CA GLY A 326 -5.16 10.44 1.02
C GLY A 326 -4.11 9.70 0.20
N ALA A 327 -4.05 8.39 0.41
CA ALA A 327 -3.22 7.49 -0.39
C ALA A 327 -3.87 7.22 -1.77
N VAL A 328 -3.04 6.96 -2.79
CA VAL A 328 -3.48 6.48 -4.09
C VAL A 328 -4.13 5.12 -3.90
N SER A 329 -5.32 4.92 -4.48
CA SER A 329 -6.01 3.64 -4.37
C SER A 329 -5.16 2.47 -4.90
N PRO A 330 -5.44 1.22 -4.49
CA PRO A 330 -4.74 0.05 -5.04
C PRO A 330 -4.89 -0.09 -6.55
N LEU A 331 -5.87 0.63 -7.14
CA LEU A 331 -6.12 0.71 -8.58
C LEU A 331 -5.47 1.92 -9.25
N GLY A 332 -4.63 2.69 -8.55
CA GLY A 332 -3.88 3.83 -9.10
C GLY A 332 -4.67 5.14 -9.24
N ALA A 333 -5.85 5.24 -8.61
CA ALA A 333 -6.72 6.42 -8.72
C ALA A 333 -6.71 7.31 -7.46
N CYS A 334 -6.83 8.62 -7.67
CA CYS A 334 -7.08 9.63 -6.65
C CYS A 334 -8.54 10.09 -6.65
N SER A 335 -8.96 10.72 -5.56
CA SER A 335 -10.23 11.45 -5.49
C SER A 335 -10.28 12.57 -6.55
N LEU A 336 -11.49 12.95 -6.95
CA LEU A 336 -11.69 14.05 -7.91
C LEU A 336 -11.09 15.34 -7.37
N GLY A 337 -10.29 16.02 -8.20
CA GLY A 337 -9.61 17.26 -7.82
C GLY A 337 -8.22 17.06 -7.19
N SER A 338 -7.78 15.81 -7.03
CA SER A 338 -6.44 15.48 -6.56
C SER A 338 -5.59 14.86 -7.66
N VAL A 339 -4.27 15.03 -7.55
CA VAL A 339 -3.26 14.42 -8.42
C VAL A 339 -2.39 13.46 -7.64
N ALA A 340 -2.03 12.34 -8.25
CA ALA A 340 -1.10 11.39 -7.66
C ALA A 340 0.33 11.93 -7.75
N ILE A 341 1.05 11.90 -6.64
CA ILE A 341 2.50 12.12 -6.61
C ILE A 341 3.20 10.85 -6.13
N PRO A 342 4.33 10.48 -6.75
CA PRO A 342 5.02 9.23 -6.43
C PRO A 342 5.71 9.27 -5.07
N ILE A 343 6.25 10.42 -4.66
CA ILE A 343 6.93 10.60 -3.37
C ILE A 343 6.92 12.08 -2.95
N THR A 344 6.87 12.34 -1.64
CA THR A 344 7.07 13.68 -1.05
C THR A 344 8.52 13.90 -0.64
N ASN A 345 8.83 15.12 -0.20
CA ASN A 345 10.06 15.38 0.55
C ASN A 345 10.03 14.59 1.87
N GLU A 346 11.20 14.26 2.41
CA GLU A 346 11.29 13.68 3.76
C GLU A 346 10.80 14.67 4.80
N MET A 347 10.15 14.14 5.82
CA MET A 347 9.63 14.88 6.96
C MET A 347 9.77 14.07 8.25
N ILE A 348 9.76 14.78 9.37
CA ILE A 348 9.72 14.19 10.70
C ILE A 348 8.78 15.00 11.58
N HIS A 349 7.87 14.32 12.25
CA HIS A 349 7.03 14.93 13.27
C HIS A 349 7.71 14.85 14.63
N VAL A 350 7.66 15.96 15.36
CA VAL A 350 8.11 16.05 16.75
C VAL A 350 6.92 16.43 17.62
N PHE A 351 6.47 15.48 18.44
CA PHE A 351 5.29 15.65 19.28
C PHE A 351 5.63 16.26 20.63
N VAL A 352 4.83 17.23 21.07
CA VAL A 352 5.04 18.01 22.30
C VAL A 352 4.00 17.74 23.38
N LEU A 353 3.07 16.80 23.14
CA LEU A 353 2.11 16.36 24.15
C LEU A 353 2.80 15.55 25.26
N ASP A 354 2.44 15.84 26.50
CA ASP A 354 2.96 15.15 27.66
C ASP A 354 2.57 13.66 27.63
N GLY A 355 3.53 12.79 27.91
CA GLY A 355 3.29 11.34 27.95
C GLY A 355 3.17 10.66 26.58
N ALA A 356 3.47 11.37 25.48
CA ALA A 356 3.52 10.79 24.15
C ALA A 356 4.41 9.53 24.14
N PRO A 357 3.89 8.36 23.71
CA PRO A 357 4.64 7.11 23.67
C PRO A 357 5.80 7.19 22.66
N ASP A 358 5.64 7.98 21.61
CA ASP A 358 6.68 8.32 20.65
C ASP A 358 6.75 9.84 20.48
N ARG A 359 7.96 10.38 20.53
CA ARG A 359 8.24 11.82 20.37
C ARG A 359 8.62 12.19 18.94
N PHE A 360 9.01 11.20 18.14
CA PHE A 360 9.62 11.36 16.83
C PHE A 360 9.09 10.26 15.89
N GLY A 361 7.93 10.50 15.27
CA GLY A 361 7.27 9.46 14.47
C GLY A 361 5.79 9.76 14.25
N GLU A 362 4.93 8.78 14.54
CA GLU A 362 3.47 8.93 14.46
C GLU A 362 2.83 8.65 15.82
N LEU A 363 1.74 9.38 16.12
CA LEU A 363 0.86 9.10 17.25
C LEU A 363 -0.48 8.61 16.72
N SER A 364 -1.07 7.60 17.37
CA SER A 364 -2.39 7.12 16.98
C SER A 364 -3.47 8.13 17.34
N ASP A 365 -4.48 8.25 16.47
CA ASP A 365 -5.66 9.09 16.71
C ASP A 365 -6.30 8.82 18.08
N ASP A 366 -6.38 7.56 18.49
CA ASP A 366 -6.97 7.18 19.77
C ASP A 366 -6.15 7.68 20.96
N TRP A 367 -4.81 7.67 20.83
CA TRP A 367 -3.94 8.24 21.85
C TRP A 367 -4.07 9.76 21.90
N ILE A 368 -4.08 10.45 20.74
CA ILE A 368 -4.26 11.90 20.68
C ILE A 368 -5.60 12.30 21.30
N LYS A 369 -6.69 11.60 20.94
CA LYS A 369 -8.03 11.81 21.52
C LYS A 369 -8.00 11.69 23.04
N GLN A 370 -7.40 10.62 23.56
CA GLN A 370 -7.28 10.40 25.00
C GLN A 370 -6.46 11.52 25.68
N ALA A 371 -5.34 11.93 25.07
CA ALA A 371 -4.45 12.95 25.59
C ALA A 371 -5.11 14.35 25.66
N ILE A 372 -5.99 14.67 24.70
CA ILE A 372 -6.68 15.97 24.63
C ILE A 372 -8.10 15.94 25.23
N GLY A 373 -8.53 14.81 25.81
CA GLY A 373 -9.75 14.69 26.62
C GLY A 373 -11.04 14.42 25.84
N PHE A 374 -10.96 13.63 24.75
CA PHE A 374 -12.13 13.08 24.05
C PHE A 374 -12.68 11.80 24.68
#